data_AF-A0A411YJ44-F1
#
_entry.id   AF-A0A411YJ44-F1
#
_cell.length_a   1.000
_cell.length_b   1.000
_cell.length_c   1.000
_cell.angle_alpha   90.00
_cell.angle_beta   90.00
_cell.angle_gamma   90.00
#
_symmetry.space_group_name_H-M   'P 1'
#
loop_
_entity.id
_entity.type
_entity.pdbx_description
1 polymer ?
#
loop_
_entity_poly.entity_id
_entity_poly.type
_entity_poly.pdbx_seq_one_letter_code
_entity_poly.pdbx_strand_id
1 'polypeptide(L)'
;MSEQTPLTRGPQAAAHRTPSAAWPRREAEPLPQAPGAHVEIDVTDEAVRTDGGRVVIDLTPGDRGSAKAQLTSPLGLLVLCNVLNVLDAGLTILWIDMDVAVEGNPIVDTIGFPAKVVGVAIGSWIVYRVRPRVLWLPIVVLAAVNAYHLLGAVWFVLLPTLG
;
A
#
# COMPACT_ATOMS: atom_id res chain seq x y z
N MET A 1 69.38 14.14 18.92
CA MET A 1 68.71 13.34 19.96
C MET A 1 67.21 13.62 19.90
N SER A 2 66.46 12.65 19.36
CA SER A 2 65.05 12.34 19.64
C SER A 2 64.66 11.25 18.64
N GLU A 3 64.75 9.99 19.09
CA GLU A 3 64.17 8.83 18.44
C GLU A 3 62.64 8.95 18.50
N GLN A 4 61.96 8.84 17.36
CA GLN A 4 60.51 8.60 17.32
C GLN A 4 60.27 7.17 16.89
N THR A 5 59.93 6.35 17.88
CA THR A 5 59.45 4.98 17.76
C THR A 5 58.11 4.95 17.01
N PRO A 6 57.97 4.18 15.91
CA PRO A 6 56.65 3.94 15.34
C PRO A 6 55.88 2.94 16.21
N LEU A 7 54.67 3.33 16.62
CA LEU A 7 53.73 2.46 17.33
C LEU A 7 53.33 1.27 16.43
N THR A 8 53.65 0.08 16.90
CA THR A 8 53.30 -1.22 16.32
C THR A 8 51.77 -1.35 16.22
N ARG A 9 51.23 -1.39 15.01
CA ARG A 9 49.86 -1.87 14.78
C ARG A 9 49.81 -3.35 15.17
N GLY A 10 48.98 -3.70 16.15
CA GLY A 10 48.67 -5.09 16.49
C GLY A 10 48.08 -5.84 15.28
N PRO A 11 48.13 -7.18 15.28
CA PRO A 11 47.63 -7.97 14.17
C PRO A 11 46.14 -7.72 13.97
N GLN A 12 45.78 -7.24 12.78
CA GLN A 12 44.40 -7.24 12.30
C GLN A 12 43.93 -8.69 12.28
N ALA A 13 42.84 -8.97 13.02
CA ALA A 13 42.17 -10.25 12.98
C ALA A 13 41.77 -10.55 11.53
N ALA A 14 42.48 -11.49 10.91
CA ALA A 14 42.10 -12.09 9.66
C ALA A 14 40.73 -12.76 9.88
N ALA A 15 39.68 -12.14 9.35
CA ALA A 15 38.38 -12.79 9.26
C ALA A 15 38.54 -14.01 8.35
N HIS A 16 38.66 -15.18 8.97
CA HIS A 16 38.64 -16.47 8.30
C HIS A 16 37.34 -16.57 7.48
N ARG A 17 37.46 -16.55 6.15
CA ARG A 17 36.45 -17.14 5.27
C ARG A 17 36.36 -18.61 5.62
N THR A 18 35.38 -18.97 6.44
CA THR A 18 34.96 -20.36 6.61
C THR A 18 34.20 -20.74 5.34
N PRO A 19 34.64 -21.75 4.58
CA PRO A 19 33.83 -22.34 3.53
C PRO A 19 32.54 -22.86 4.17
N SER A 20 31.41 -22.55 3.53
CA SER A 20 30.07 -23.07 3.78
C SER A 20 30.14 -24.51 4.30
N ALA A 21 30.01 -24.68 5.62
CA ALA A 21 29.72 -25.96 6.21
C ALA A 21 28.33 -26.33 5.71
N ALA A 22 28.26 -27.40 4.92
CA ALA A 22 27.07 -27.91 4.28
C ALA A 22 25.91 -28.01 5.29
N TRP A 23 24.97 -27.07 5.20
CA TRP A 23 23.69 -27.20 5.85
C TRP A 23 22.99 -28.44 5.27
N PRO A 24 22.39 -29.30 6.11
CA PRO A 24 21.66 -30.45 5.61
C PRO A 24 20.50 -29.96 4.72
N ARG A 25 20.56 -30.29 3.42
CA ARG A 25 19.41 -30.17 2.53
C ARG A 25 18.32 -31.10 3.07
N ARG A 26 17.39 -30.57 3.85
CA ARG A 26 16.07 -31.18 3.94
C ARG A 26 15.32 -30.73 2.70
N GLU A 27 14.89 -31.68 1.89
CA GLU A 27 13.87 -31.42 0.88
C GLU A 27 12.69 -30.76 1.60
N ALA A 28 12.37 -29.52 1.22
CA ALA A 28 11.28 -28.79 1.84
C ALA A 28 10.00 -29.59 1.64
N GLU A 29 9.38 -29.99 2.74
CA GLU A 29 8.07 -30.62 2.71
C GLU A 29 7.09 -29.67 1.99
N PRO A 30 6.19 -30.17 1.12
CA PRO A 30 5.25 -29.31 0.41
C PRO A 30 4.48 -28.45 1.42
N LEU A 31 4.59 -27.13 1.28
CA LEU A 31 3.80 -26.20 2.10
C LEU A 31 2.33 -26.61 2.01
N PRO A 32 1.60 -26.70 3.14
CA PRO A 32 0.18 -27.02 3.10
C PRO A 32 -0.52 -25.99 2.22
N GLN A 33 -1.03 -26.44 1.07
CA GLN A 33 -1.78 -25.60 0.16
C GLN A 33 -3.08 -25.18 0.86
N ALA A 34 -3.11 -23.99 1.43
CA ALA A 34 -4.36 -23.34 1.76
C ALA A 34 -5.01 -22.90 0.43
N PRO A 35 -6.21 -23.40 0.07
CA PRO A 35 -6.85 -23.02 -1.18
C PRO A 35 -7.12 -21.50 -1.17
N GLY A 36 -6.53 -20.79 -2.13
CA GLY A 36 -6.75 -19.35 -2.36
C GLY A 36 -5.62 -18.42 -1.90
N ALA A 37 -4.54 -18.91 -1.29
CA ALA A 37 -3.40 -18.06 -0.94
C ALA A 37 -2.48 -17.86 -2.16
N HIS A 38 -2.57 -16.70 -2.80
CA HIS A 38 -1.55 -16.23 -3.74
C HIS A 38 -0.39 -15.64 -2.93
N VAL A 39 0.78 -16.29 -2.99
CA VAL A 39 2.03 -15.74 -2.44
C VAL A 39 2.74 -15.04 -3.59
N GLU A 40 2.72 -13.70 -3.57
CA GLU A 40 3.56 -12.89 -4.43
C GLU A 40 4.95 -12.80 -3.76
N ILE A 41 5.95 -13.40 -4.40
CA ILE A 41 7.34 -13.32 -3.96
C ILE A 41 8.00 -12.27 -4.83
N ASP A 42 8.33 -11.12 -4.23
CA ASP A 42 9.20 -10.13 -4.88
C ASP A 42 10.61 -10.72 -4.94
N VAL A 43 11.00 -11.20 -6.12
CA VAL A 43 12.34 -11.70 -6.36
C VAL A 43 13.19 -10.56 -6.90
N THR A 44 14.22 -10.15 -6.16
CA THR A 44 15.23 -9.23 -6.68
C THR A 44 16.16 -9.96 -7.64
N ASP A 45 16.68 -9.27 -8.66
CA ASP A 45 17.55 -9.88 -9.69
C ASP A 45 18.79 -10.58 -9.11
N GLU A 46 19.25 -10.17 -7.93
CA GLU A 46 20.37 -10.77 -7.22
C GLU A 46 20.05 -12.14 -6.61
N ALA A 47 18.78 -12.43 -6.35
CA ALA A 47 18.30 -13.68 -5.76
C ALA A 47 17.94 -14.76 -6.79
N VAL A 48 17.94 -14.42 -8.08
CA VAL A 48 17.68 -15.36 -9.18
C VAL A 48 19.01 -15.93 -9.67
N ARG A 49 19.26 -17.20 -9.37
CA ARG A 49 20.37 -17.94 -9.99
C ARG A 49 19.84 -19.06 -10.87
N THR A 50 20.44 -19.22 -12.04
CA THR A 50 20.17 -20.35 -12.92
C THR A 50 21.23 -21.42 -12.66
N ASP A 51 20.84 -22.58 -12.16
CA ASP A 51 21.72 -23.73 -11.96
C ASP A 51 21.21 -24.91 -12.78
N GLY A 52 22.02 -25.38 -13.74
CA GLY A 52 21.68 -26.54 -14.57
C GLY A 52 20.37 -26.44 -15.36
N GLY A 53 19.91 -25.23 -15.70
CA GLY A 53 18.63 -25.00 -16.39
C GLY A 53 17.41 -24.89 -15.48
N ARG A 54 17.60 -24.88 -14.15
CA ARG A 54 16.56 -24.60 -13.17
C ARG A 54 16.78 -23.23 -12.55
N VAL A 55 15.70 -22.49 -12.33
CA VAL A 55 15.71 -21.24 -11.58
C VAL A 55 15.69 -21.60 -10.09
N VAL A 56 16.76 -21.25 -9.39
CA VAL A 56 16.90 -21.41 -7.94
C VAL A 56 16.72 -20.04 -7.31
N ILE A 57 15.72 -19.91 -6.44
CA ILE A 57 15.45 -18.70 -5.66
C ILE A 57 15.98 -18.96 -4.24
N ASP A 58 17.07 -18.29 -3.88
CA ASP A 58 17.63 -18.39 -2.53
C ASP A 58 16.78 -17.54 -1.57
N LEU A 59 15.82 -18.19 -0.91
CA LEU A 59 15.06 -17.58 0.18
C LEU A 59 15.94 -17.54 1.43
N THR A 60 16.53 -16.39 1.72
CA THR A 60 17.32 -16.21 2.96
C THR A 60 16.37 -16.27 4.16
N PRO A 61 16.52 -17.22 5.11
CA PRO A 61 15.65 -17.30 6.28
C PRO A 61 16.01 -16.17 7.26
N GLY A 62 15.35 -15.03 7.10
CA GLY A 62 15.59 -13.80 7.87
C GLY A 62 14.52 -12.75 7.64
N ASP A 63 13.93 -12.75 6.45
CA ASP A 63 12.72 -11.99 6.15
C ASP A 63 11.50 -12.76 6.70
N ARG A 64 11.32 -12.73 8.02
CA ARG A 64 9.97 -12.85 8.58
C ARG A 64 9.19 -11.73 7.93
N GLY A 65 8.46 -12.06 6.87
CA GLY A 65 7.61 -11.15 6.12
C GLY A 65 6.79 -10.33 7.10
N SER A 66 7.29 -9.13 7.37
CA SER A 66 6.48 -8.08 7.97
C SER A 66 5.46 -7.81 6.89
N ALA A 67 4.31 -8.49 7.00
CA ALA A 67 3.08 -8.13 6.33
C ALA A 67 2.62 -6.77 6.88
N LYS A 68 3.47 -5.74 6.77
CA LYS A 68 3.00 -4.41 6.51
C LYS A 68 2.38 -4.55 5.15
N ALA A 69 1.07 -4.85 5.12
CA ALA A 69 0.25 -4.61 3.95
C ALA A 69 0.71 -3.25 3.42
N GLN A 70 1.46 -3.25 2.32
CA GLN A 70 1.88 -2.01 1.70
C GLN A 70 0.59 -1.43 1.16
N LEU A 71 -0.07 -0.62 1.99
CA LEU A 71 -1.23 0.23 1.68
C LEU A 71 -0.95 1.16 0.50
N THR A 72 0.27 1.11 -0.04
CA THR A 72 0.80 1.86 -1.16
C THR A 72 0.98 1.03 -2.43
N SER A 73 0.37 -0.16 -2.55
CA SER A 73 0.31 -0.81 -3.87
C SER A 73 -0.52 0.06 -4.83
N PRO A 74 -0.10 0.27 -6.09
CA PRO A 74 -0.85 1.09 -7.05
C PRO A 74 -2.32 0.69 -7.21
N LEU A 75 -2.59 -0.62 -7.19
CA LEU A 75 -3.95 -1.15 -7.24
C LEU A 75 -4.72 -0.81 -5.95
N GLY A 76 -4.08 -0.94 -4.79
CA GLY A 76 -4.65 -0.56 -3.50
C GLY A 76 -5.06 0.91 -3.46
N LEU A 77 -4.24 1.82 -4.01
CA LEU A 77 -4.60 3.24 -4.12
C LEU A 77 -5.82 3.46 -5.02
N LEU A 78 -5.92 2.76 -6.15
CA LEU A 78 -7.08 2.87 -7.05
C LEU A 78 -8.36 2.38 -6.37
N VAL A 79 -8.30 1.22 -5.71
CA VAL A 79 -9.44 0.65 -4.97
C VAL A 79 -9.86 1.60 -3.86
N LEU A 80 -8.91 2.06 -3.03
CA LEU A 80 -9.18 3.00 -1.93
C LEU A 80 -9.81 4.30 -2.45
N CYS A 81 -9.28 4.86 -3.53
CA CYS A 81 -9.83 6.07 -4.16
C CYS A 81 -11.30 5.86 -4.58
N ASN A 82 -11.64 4.71 -5.16
CA ASN A 82 -13.00 4.42 -5.61
C ASN A 82 -13.96 4.13 -4.45
N VAL A 83 -13.49 3.48 -3.38
CA VAL A 83 -14.27 3.29 -2.16
C VAL A 83 -14.61 4.65 -1.55
N LEU A 84 -13.61 5.53 -1.39
CA LEU A 84 -13.83 6.89 -0.85
C LEU A 84 -14.76 7.73 -1.74
N ASN A 85 -14.70 7.55 -3.06
CA ASN A 85 -15.59 8.22 -4.01
C ASN A 85 -17.05 7.75 -3.86
N VAL A 86 -17.27 6.44 -3.71
CA VAL A 86 -18.62 5.89 -3.48
C VAL A 86 -19.18 6.35 -2.13
N LEU A 87 -18.35 6.37 -1.09
CA LEU A 87 -18.72 6.89 0.23
C LEU A 87 -19.09 8.37 0.19
N ASP A 88 -18.28 9.19 -0.49
CA ASP A 88 -18.55 10.63 -0.69
C ASP A 88 -19.92 10.84 -1.37
N ALA A 89 -20.18 10.08 -2.44
CA ALA A 89 -21.45 10.15 -3.16
C ALA A 89 -22.63 9.71 -2.26
N GLY A 90 -22.49 8.59 -1.55
CA GLY A 90 -23.53 8.07 -0.66
C GLY A 90 -23.85 9.02 0.50
N LEU A 91 -22.83 9.61 1.11
CA LEU A 91 -23.00 10.63 2.14
C LEU A 91 -23.71 11.85 1.56
N THR A 92 -23.28 12.36 0.41
CA THR A 92 -23.92 13.54 -0.20
C THR A 92 -25.41 13.29 -0.48
N ILE A 93 -25.77 12.13 -1.02
CA ILE A 93 -27.18 11.74 -1.23
C ILE A 93 -27.94 11.75 0.09
N LEU A 94 -27.39 11.12 1.13
CA LEU A 94 -28.01 11.10 2.45
C LEU A 94 -28.26 12.51 3.01
N TRP A 95 -27.30 13.41 2.82
CA TRP A 95 -27.38 14.80 3.27
C TRP A 95 -28.44 15.62 2.54
N ILE A 96 -28.60 15.37 1.24
CA ILE A 96 -29.66 15.99 0.42
C ILE A 96 -31.02 15.44 0.83
N ASP A 97 -31.14 14.13 1.02
CA ASP A 97 -32.40 13.48 1.43
C ASP A 97 -32.88 13.95 2.82
N MET A 98 -31.95 14.38 3.68
CA MET A 98 -32.23 14.98 4.99
C MET A 98 -32.52 16.49 4.93
N ASP A 99 -32.51 17.11 3.74
CA ASP A 99 -32.73 18.54 3.52
C ASP A 99 -31.73 19.45 4.27
N VAL A 100 -30.51 18.96 4.51
CA VAL A 100 -29.43 19.69 5.22
C VAL A 100 -28.32 20.18 4.28
N ALA A 101 -28.32 19.69 3.04
CA ALA A 101 -27.35 20.08 2.01
C ALA A 101 -28.02 20.28 0.66
N VAL A 102 -27.39 21.10 -0.17
CA VAL A 102 -27.77 21.29 -1.58
C VAL A 102 -26.62 20.81 -2.45
N GLU A 103 -26.91 20.05 -3.51
CA GLU A 103 -25.91 19.70 -4.50
C GLU A 103 -25.54 20.96 -5.29
N GLY A 104 -24.29 21.41 -5.14
CA GLY A 104 -23.78 22.58 -5.85
C GLY A 104 -23.18 22.26 -7.21
N ASN A 105 -23.08 20.98 -7.58
CA ASN A 105 -22.44 20.56 -8.81
C ASN A 105 -23.42 20.58 -10.00
N PRO A 106 -23.24 21.48 -10.98
CA PRO A 106 -24.17 21.61 -12.12
C PRO A 106 -24.21 20.35 -13.01
N ILE A 107 -23.15 19.53 -12.97
CA ILE A 107 -23.10 18.26 -13.72
C ILE A 107 -24.05 17.25 -13.07
N VAL A 108 -24.11 17.22 -11.74
CA VAL A 108 -25.02 16.32 -11.01
C VAL A 108 -26.47 16.76 -11.22
N ASP A 109 -26.74 18.05 -11.25
CA ASP A 109 -28.08 18.57 -11.57
C ASP A 109 -28.55 18.18 -12.98
N THR A 110 -27.61 18.07 -13.94
CA THR A 110 -27.95 17.79 -15.34
C THR A 110 -28.02 16.30 -15.64
N ILE A 111 -27.12 15.49 -15.07
CA ILE A 111 -26.93 14.07 -15.45
C ILE A 111 -27.23 13.11 -14.30
N GLY A 112 -27.23 13.61 -13.07
CA GLY A 112 -27.47 12.83 -11.85
C GLY A 112 -26.19 12.33 -11.17
N PHE A 113 -26.36 11.88 -9.92
CA PHE A 113 -25.29 11.37 -9.06
C PHE A 113 -24.42 10.26 -9.67
N PRO A 114 -24.98 9.29 -10.43
CA PRO A 114 -24.17 8.23 -11.04
C PRO A 114 -23.05 8.78 -11.94
N ALA A 115 -23.27 9.91 -12.61
CA ALA A 115 -22.26 10.50 -13.49
C ALA A 115 -21.03 11.03 -12.73
N LYS A 116 -21.21 11.57 -11.50
CA LYS A 116 -20.09 11.98 -10.64
C LYS A 116 -19.25 10.76 -10.27
N VAL A 117 -19.90 9.68 -9.82
CA VAL A 117 -19.22 8.45 -9.40
C VAL A 117 -18.43 7.85 -10.56
N VAL A 118 -19.06 7.71 -11.74
CA VAL A 118 -18.42 7.18 -12.95
C VAL A 118 -17.30 8.09 -13.44
N GLY A 119 -17.48 9.41 -13.40
CA GLY A 119 -16.47 10.39 -13.81
C GLY A 119 -15.19 10.29 -12.97
N VAL A 120 -15.33 10.20 -11.65
CA VAL A 120 -14.18 10.02 -10.74
C VAL A 120 -13.57 8.62 -10.92
N ALA A 121 -14.37 7.57 -11.16
CA ALA A 121 -13.87 6.23 -11.43
C ALA A 121 -13.03 6.17 -12.72
N ILE A 122 -13.50 6.78 -13.81
CA ILE A 122 -12.75 6.88 -15.06
C ILE A 122 -11.49 7.73 -14.87
N GLY A 123 -11.61 8.89 -14.22
CA GLY A 123 -10.47 9.78 -13.94
C GLY A 123 -9.38 9.09 -13.13
N SER A 124 -9.76 8.40 -12.04
CA SER A 124 -8.83 7.63 -11.21
C SER A 124 -8.20 6.47 -11.98
N TRP A 125 -8.95 5.79 -12.85
CA TRP A 125 -8.40 4.74 -13.72
C TRP A 125 -7.36 5.29 -14.72
N ILE A 126 -7.61 6.45 -15.32
CA ILE A 126 -6.64 7.11 -16.20
C ILE A 126 -5.37 7.50 -15.42
N VAL A 127 -5.53 8.09 -14.24
CA VAL A 127 -4.39 8.45 -13.38
C VAL A 127 -3.59 7.21 -12.97
N TYR A 128 -4.28 6.13 -12.60
CA TYR A 128 -3.65 4.84 -12.31
C TYR A 128 -2.78 4.35 -13.47
N ARG A 129 -3.26 4.46 -14.72
CA ARG A 129 -2.53 4.03 -15.91
C ARG A 129 -1.33 4.91 -16.24
N VAL A 130 -1.42 6.21 -16.01
CA VAL A 130 -0.40 7.18 -16.45
C VAL A 130 0.63 7.48 -15.36
N ARG A 131 0.18 7.73 -14.12
CA ARG A 131 1.01 8.09 -12.97
C ARG A 131 0.37 7.57 -11.68
N PRO A 132 0.47 6.27 -11.35
CA PRO A 132 -0.25 5.66 -10.23
C PRO A 132 0.06 6.31 -8.88
N ARG A 133 1.28 6.84 -8.70
CA ARG A 133 1.65 7.55 -7.48
C ARG A 133 0.78 8.79 -7.26
N VAL A 134 0.29 9.46 -8.30
CA VAL A 134 -0.53 10.68 -8.17
C VAL A 134 -1.91 10.42 -7.55
N LEU A 135 -2.36 9.16 -7.47
CA LEU A 135 -3.62 8.78 -6.81
C LEU A 135 -3.70 9.15 -5.32
N TRP A 136 -2.56 9.39 -4.65
CA TRP A 136 -2.59 9.87 -3.27
C TRP A 136 -3.33 11.22 -3.15
N LEU A 137 -3.27 12.08 -4.17
CA LEU A 137 -3.95 13.39 -4.16
C LEU A 137 -5.47 13.26 -4.06
N PRO A 138 -6.17 12.57 -4.99
CA PRO A 138 -7.62 12.41 -4.88
C PRO A 138 -8.02 11.63 -3.63
N ILE A 139 -7.20 10.68 -3.15
CA ILE A 139 -7.45 9.98 -1.89
C ILE A 139 -7.48 10.96 -0.71
N VAL A 140 -6.47 11.82 -0.57
CA VAL A 140 -6.40 12.80 0.53
C VAL A 140 -7.58 13.77 0.47
N VAL A 141 -7.90 14.26 -0.73
CA VAL A 141 -9.06 15.16 -0.93
C VAL A 141 -10.36 14.46 -0.53
N LEU A 142 -10.64 13.27 -1.06
CA LEU A 142 -11.86 12.53 -0.73
C LEU A 142 -11.92 12.17 0.74
N ALA A 143 -10.80 11.80 1.37
CA ALA A 143 -10.76 11.51 2.80
C ALA A 143 -11.12 12.75 3.63
N ALA A 144 -10.60 13.93 3.27
CA ALA A 144 -10.93 15.19 3.94
C ALA A 144 -12.41 15.56 3.78
N VAL A 145 -12.98 15.40 2.58
CA VAL A 145 -14.41 15.66 2.32
C VAL A 145 -15.30 14.68 3.09
N ASN A 146 -14.98 13.39 3.09
CA ASN A 146 -15.69 12.39 3.88
C ASN A 146 -15.62 12.72 5.39
N ALA A 147 -14.45 13.12 5.90
CA ALA A 147 -14.31 13.54 7.30
C ALA A 147 -15.18 14.77 7.61
N TYR A 148 -15.25 15.75 6.70
CA TYR A 148 -16.12 16.90 6.83
C TYR A 148 -17.61 16.49 6.90
N HIS A 149 -18.06 15.60 6.02
CA HIS A 149 -19.42 15.05 6.08
C HIS A 149 -19.72 14.36 7.41
N LEU A 150 -18.80 13.52 7.90
CA LEU A 150 -19.00 12.84 9.19
C LEU A 150 -19.03 13.82 10.37
N LEU A 151 -18.20 14.86 10.36
CA LEU A 151 -18.24 15.92 11.37
C LEU A 151 -19.57 16.69 11.31
N GLY A 152 -20.06 16.98 10.11
CA GLY A 152 -21.41 17.52 9.92
C GLY A 152 -22.47 16.63 10.54
N ALA A 153 -22.37 15.30 10.38
CA ALA A 153 -23.36 14.34 10.90
C ALA A 153 -23.43 14.40 12.42
N VAL A 154 -22.26 14.46 13.06
CA VAL A 154 -22.19 14.63 14.51
C VAL A 154 -22.87 15.93 14.94
N TRP A 155 -22.60 17.03 14.23
CA TRP A 155 -23.12 18.34 14.60
C TRP A 155 -24.64 18.48 14.39
N PHE A 156 -25.15 18.08 13.23
CA PHE A 156 -26.54 18.31 12.85
C PHE A 156 -27.50 17.21 13.31
N VAL A 157 -27.03 15.97 13.46
CA VAL A 157 -27.90 14.84 13.81
C VAL A 157 -27.74 14.44 15.27
N LEU A 158 -26.51 14.25 15.75
CA LEU A 158 -26.28 13.69 17.08
C LEU A 158 -26.43 14.73 18.20
N LEU A 159 -25.84 15.92 18.06
CA LEU A 159 -25.88 16.96 19.11
C LEU A 159 -27.31 17.39 19.49
N PRO A 160 -28.23 17.65 18.54
CA PRO A 160 -29.60 18.04 18.88
C PRO A 160 -30.41 16.95 19.59
N THR A 161 -30.05 15.68 19.43
CA THR A 161 -30.76 14.56 20.06
C THR A 161 -30.34 14.31 21.51
N LEU A 162 -29.30 14.98 21.99
CA LEU A 162 -28.74 14.81 23.34
C LEU A 162 -29.22 15.86 24.35
N GLY A 163 -30.02 16.85 23.93
CA GLY A 163 -30.58 17.91 24.78
C GLY A 163 -32.10 17.94 24.71
#